data_AF-A0A534WHE8-F1
#
_entry.id   AF-A0A534WHE8-F1
#
_cell.length_a   1.000
_cell.length_b   1.000
_cell.length_c   1.000
_cell.angle_alpha   90.00
_cell.angle_beta   90.00
_cell.angle_gamma   90.00
#
_symmetry.space_group_name_H-M   'P 1'
#
loop_
_entity.id
_entity.type
_entity.pdbx_description
1 polymer ?
#
loop_
_entity_poly.entity_id
_entity_poly.type
_entity_poly.pdbx_seq_one_letter_code
_entity_poly.pdbx_strand_id
1 'polypeptide(L)'
;MCARGDFDLRAPRRVATLLTMAFSAARKAAEEWISPGECFRRIAQHFIDTWEPALKEQSTPERRILTRDRGFCQVPGCSRATQVHHVQFRSAGGSDDPANLVSLCAAHHLHGVHKGWIRVRGVAPHALEWELGEIRSTAAAEPRGRRPAAPRASEA
;
A
#
# COMPACT_ATOMS: atom_id res chain seq x y z
N MET A 1 10.12 40.48 -4.23
CA MET A 1 10.74 39.72 -3.11
C MET A 1 11.67 38.68 -3.72
N CYS A 2 12.96 38.99 -3.82
CA CYS A 2 13.96 38.07 -4.36
C CYS A 2 14.48 37.21 -3.20
N ALA A 3 14.24 35.90 -3.25
CA ALA A 3 14.93 34.97 -2.36
C ALA A 3 16.44 35.09 -2.63
N ARG A 4 17.24 35.41 -1.61
CA ARG A 4 18.66 35.78 -1.74
C ARG A 4 19.61 34.66 -2.24
N GLY A 5 19.08 33.56 -2.79
CA GLY A 5 19.90 32.39 -3.17
C GLY A 5 20.49 31.65 -1.97
N ASP A 6 20.17 32.09 -0.75
CA ASP A 6 20.63 31.49 0.50
C ASP A 6 19.91 30.15 0.72
N PHE A 7 20.70 29.09 0.93
CA PHE A 7 20.22 27.76 1.31
C PHE A 7 20.87 27.40 2.64
N ASP A 8 20.07 27.27 3.68
CA ASP A 8 20.49 26.81 5.00
C ASP A 8 19.78 25.50 5.36
N LEU A 9 20.54 24.50 5.79
CA LEU A 9 20.04 23.18 6.14
C LEU A 9 20.84 22.62 7.33
N ARG A 10 20.14 22.32 8.42
CA ARG A 10 20.70 21.52 9.51
C ARG A 10 20.55 20.04 9.19
N ALA A 11 21.67 19.34 8.98
CA ALA A 11 21.68 17.91 8.68
C ALA A 11 22.89 17.20 9.32
N PRO A 12 22.86 15.86 9.49
CA PRO A 12 24.03 15.09 9.89
C PRO A 12 25.22 15.32 8.94
N ARG A 13 26.45 15.30 9.44
CA ARG A 13 27.68 15.57 8.67
C ARG A 13 27.73 14.84 7.32
N ARG A 14 27.36 13.56 7.29
CA ARG A 14 27.34 12.75 6.06
C ARG A 14 26.44 13.33 4.97
N VAL A 15 25.28 13.87 5.35
CA VAL A 15 24.30 14.45 4.43
C VAL A 15 24.80 15.81 3.94
N ALA A 16 25.38 16.62 4.83
CA ALA A 16 25.97 17.90 4.47
C ALA A 16 27.15 17.75 3.47
N THR A 17 28.02 16.75 3.69
CA THR A 17 29.11 16.43 2.76
C THR A 17 28.58 16.02 1.39
N LEU A 18 27.60 15.10 1.35
CA LEU A 18 26.98 14.67 0.11
C LEU A 18 26.35 15.84 -0.65
N LEU A 19 25.65 16.72 0.06
CA LEU A 19 25.00 17.89 -0.53
C LEU A 19 26.02 18.88 -1.10
N THR A 20 27.14 19.10 -0.40
CA THR A 20 28.24 19.95 -0.88
C THR A 20 28.84 19.40 -2.17
N MET A 21 29.06 18.08 -2.25
CA MET A 21 29.55 17.43 -3.47
C MET A 21 28.54 17.55 -4.62
N ALA A 22 27.25 17.37 -4.32
CA ALA A 22 26.19 17.52 -5.32
C ALA A 22 26.09 18.96 -5.84
N PHE A 23 26.23 19.97 -4.97
CA PHE A 23 26.27 21.38 -5.39
C PHE A 23 27.47 21.68 -6.27
N SER A 24 28.65 21.15 -5.94
CA SER A 24 29.84 21.26 -6.80
C SER A 24 29.62 20.61 -8.17
N ALA A 25 28.99 19.44 -8.22
CA ALA A 25 28.64 18.78 -9.48
C ALA A 25 27.62 19.60 -10.29
N ALA A 26 26.60 20.16 -9.63
CA ALA A 26 25.59 21.00 -10.28
C ALA A 26 26.20 22.28 -10.87
N ARG A 27 27.12 22.95 -10.17
CA ARG A 27 27.85 24.11 -10.70
C ARG A 27 28.74 23.74 -11.87
N LYS A 28 29.44 22.62 -11.77
CA LYS A 28 30.27 22.11 -12.88
C LYS A 28 29.44 21.82 -14.12
N ALA A 29 28.26 21.23 -13.96
CA ALA A 29 27.33 20.96 -15.07
C ALA A 29 26.65 22.22 -15.63
N ALA A 30 26.51 23.26 -14.81
CA ALA A 30 25.95 24.54 -15.24
C ALA A 30 26.94 25.38 -16.06
N GLU A 31 28.24 25.15 -15.90
CA GLU A 31 29.33 25.97 -16.47
C GLU A 31 29.31 27.44 -16.00
N GLU A 32 28.57 27.74 -14.93
CA GLU A 32 28.42 29.07 -14.35
C GLU A 32 28.37 29.01 -12.83
N TRP A 33 28.67 30.14 -12.18
CA TRP A 33 28.46 30.25 -10.74
C TRP A 33 26.98 30.44 -10.44
N ILE A 34 26.40 29.48 -9.74
CA ILE A 34 25.01 29.50 -9.27
C ILE A 34 24.94 29.40 -7.74
N SER A 35 23.92 30.06 -7.19
CA SER A 35 23.65 30.05 -5.76
C SER A 35 23.33 28.64 -5.24
N PRO A 36 23.57 28.34 -3.96
CA PRO A 36 23.19 27.07 -3.34
C PRO A 36 21.71 26.68 -3.55
N GLY A 37 20.78 27.64 -3.46
CA GLY A 37 19.36 27.39 -3.72
C GLY A 37 19.09 26.96 -5.17
N GLU A 38 19.80 27.56 -6.13
CA GLU A 38 19.71 27.19 -7.53
C GLU A 38 20.35 25.82 -7.82
N CYS A 39 21.49 25.51 -7.16
CA CYS A 39 22.06 24.15 -7.20
C CYS A 39 21.03 23.11 -6.74
N PHE A 40 20.38 23.35 -5.60
CA PHE A 40 19.38 22.45 -5.05
C PHE A 40 18.19 22.27 -6.00
N ARG A 41 17.68 23.36 -6.57
CA ARG A 41 16.58 23.32 -7.55
C ARG A 41 16.95 22.46 -8.77
N ARG A 42 18.16 22.64 -9.34
CA ARG A 42 18.62 21.85 -10.50
C ARG A 42 18.78 20.38 -10.15
N ILE A 43 19.32 20.06 -8.97
CA ILE A 43 19.44 18.67 -8.50
C ILE A 43 18.06 18.03 -8.32
N ALA A 44 17.12 18.74 -7.70
CA ALA A 44 15.76 18.27 -7.50
C ALA A 44 15.04 18.05 -8.84
N GLN A 45 15.19 18.99 -9.79
CA GLN A 45 14.62 18.84 -11.13
C GLN A 45 15.23 17.67 -11.87
N HIS A 46 16.57 17.53 -11.86
CA HIS A 46 17.24 16.39 -12.47
C HIS A 46 16.78 15.06 -11.86
N PHE A 47 16.58 14.99 -10.54
CA PHE A 47 16.01 13.83 -9.88
C PHE A 47 14.60 13.53 -10.41
N ILE A 48 13.73 14.53 -10.50
CA ILE A 48 12.38 14.35 -11.05
C ILE A 48 12.47 13.86 -12.50
N ASP A 49 13.20 14.55 -13.37
CA ASP A 49 13.30 14.18 -14.79
C ASP A 49 13.88 12.77 -14.99
N THR A 50 14.83 12.37 -14.15
CA THR A 50 15.46 11.04 -14.21
C THR A 50 14.51 9.94 -13.74
N TRP A 51 13.75 10.17 -12.66
CA TRP A 51 12.97 9.12 -11.99
C TRP A 51 11.48 9.16 -12.30
N GLU A 52 10.93 10.26 -12.82
CA GLU A 52 9.51 10.40 -13.13
C GLU A 52 9.01 9.33 -14.12
N PRO A 53 9.70 9.01 -15.23
CA PRO A 53 9.24 7.95 -16.14
C PRO A 53 9.15 6.59 -15.45
N ALA A 54 10.19 6.21 -14.70
CA ALA A 54 10.24 4.95 -13.95
C ALA A 54 9.15 4.87 -12.86
N LEU A 55 8.78 6.00 -12.25
CA LEU A 55 7.69 6.07 -11.26
C LEU A 55 6.30 6.06 -11.92
N LYS A 56 6.15 6.63 -13.12
CA LYS A 56 4.88 6.60 -13.89
C LYS A 56 4.58 5.19 -14.39
N GLU A 57 5.58 4.42 -14.81
CA GLU A 57 5.41 3.04 -15.27
C GLU A 57 5.04 2.06 -14.14
N GLN A 58 5.41 2.35 -12.89
CA GLN A 58 5.21 1.46 -11.73
C GLN A 58 3.88 1.65 -10.98
N SER A 59 2.80 1.99 -11.69
CA SER A 59 1.45 1.99 -11.08
C SER A 59 0.86 0.58 -11.08
N THR A 60 1.46 -0.32 -10.30
CA THR A 60 0.91 -1.66 -10.07
C THR A 60 -0.45 -1.54 -9.37
N PRO A 61 -1.37 -2.52 -9.55
CA PRO A 61 -2.64 -2.55 -8.83
C PRO A 61 -2.45 -2.33 -7.33
N GLU A 62 -1.45 -2.97 -6.72
CA GLU A 62 -1.15 -2.84 -5.29
C GLU A 62 -0.80 -1.41 -4.91
N ARG A 63 0.02 -0.72 -5.74
CA ARG A 63 0.41 0.65 -5.47
C ARG A 63 -0.76 1.62 -5.60
N ARG A 64 -1.71 1.37 -6.50
CA ARG A 64 -2.96 2.16 -6.61
C ARG A 64 -3.80 2.01 -5.35
N ILE A 65 -3.93 0.80 -4.81
CA ILE A 65 -4.67 0.55 -3.58
C ILE A 65 -3.97 1.18 -2.37
N LEU A 66 -2.66 1.02 -2.23
CA LEU A 66 -1.89 1.70 -1.18
C LEU A 66 -2.01 3.23 -1.27
N THR A 67 -2.03 3.78 -2.47
CA THR A 67 -2.19 5.23 -2.67
C THR A 67 -3.61 5.69 -2.33
N ARG A 68 -4.64 4.95 -2.77
CA ARG A 68 -6.06 5.20 -2.42
C ARG A 68 -6.24 5.24 -0.90
N ASP A 69 -5.61 4.31 -0.21
CA ASP A 69 -5.67 4.15 1.25
C ASP A 69 -4.64 5.03 1.99
N ARG A 70 -3.99 5.96 1.27
CA ARG A 70 -3.00 6.93 1.77
C ARG A 70 -1.82 6.30 2.51
N GLY A 71 -1.49 5.05 2.19
CA GLY A 71 -0.44 4.27 2.84
C GLY A 71 -0.76 3.84 4.26
N PHE A 72 -2.02 3.92 4.68
CA PHE A 72 -2.47 3.48 6.01
C PHE A 72 -3.16 2.12 5.95
N CYS A 73 -2.92 1.34 6.98
CA CYS A 73 -3.62 0.10 7.27
C CYS A 73 -5.08 0.45 7.59
N GLN A 74 -6.02 -0.19 6.90
CA GLN A 74 -7.45 0.12 7.02
C GLN A 74 -8.13 -0.55 8.23
N VAL A 75 -7.42 -1.41 8.97
CA VAL A 75 -7.89 -1.86 10.29
C VAL A 75 -8.02 -0.64 11.21
N PRO A 76 -9.18 -0.43 11.87
CA PRO A 76 -9.40 0.71 12.74
C PRO A 76 -8.28 0.89 13.79
N GLY A 77 -7.76 2.11 13.91
CA GLY A 77 -6.74 2.46 14.90
C GLY A 77 -5.30 2.02 14.55
N CYS A 78 -5.06 1.45 13.37
CA CYS A 78 -3.72 1.07 12.95
C CYS A 78 -2.95 2.21 12.27
N SER A 79 -1.69 1.93 11.86
CA SER A 79 -0.77 2.90 11.24
C SER A 79 -0.47 2.52 9.79
N ARG A 80 0.80 2.32 9.42
CA ARG A 80 1.24 2.20 8.01
C ARG A 80 0.89 0.85 7.40
N ALA A 81 0.35 0.86 6.18
CA ALA A 81 0.20 -0.33 5.36
C ALA A 81 1.49 -0.65 4.62
N THR A 82 1.68 -1.94 4.35
CA THR A 82 2.79 -2.46 3.54
C THR A 82 2.33 -3.46 2.50
N GLN A 83 1.08 -3.91 2.56
CA GLN A 83 0.53 -4.99 1.74
C GLN A 83 -0.91 -4.68 1.35
N VAL A 84 -1.36 -5.31 0.26
CA VAL A 84 -2.75 -5.27 -0.19
C VAL A 84 -3.35 -6.65 0.03
N HIS A 85 -4.58 -6.66 0.51
CA HIS A 85 -5.31 -7.86 0.90
C HIS A 85 -6.65 -7.93 0.17
N HIS A 86 -7.05 -9.12 -0.26
CA HIS A 86 -8.37 -9.37 -0.82
C HIS A 86 -9.42 -9.57 0.28
N VAL A 87 -10.45 -8.72 0.34
CA VAL A 87 -11.55 -8.81 1.32
C VAL A 87 -12.26 -10.17 1.22
N GLN A 88 -12.66 -10.57 0.00
CA GLN A 88 -12.92 -11.96 -0.35
C GLN A 88 -11.60 -12.59 -0.79
N PHE A 89 -11.12 -13.57 -0.04
CA PHE A 89 -9.86 -14.25 -0.36
C PHE A 89 -9.82 -14.73 -1.82
N ARG A 90 -8.66 -14.56 -2.47
CA ARG A 90 -8.40 -15.07 -3.81
C ARG A 90 -8.62 -16.58 -3.92
N SER A 91 -8.24 -17.33 -2.89
CA SER A 91 -8.48 -18.79 -2.80
C SER A 91 -9.96 -19.17 -2.75
N ALA A 92 -10.84 -18.23 -2.40
CA ALA A 92 -12.30 -18.38 -2.39
C ALA A 92 -12.96 -17.65 -3.57
N GLY A 93 -12.20 -17.39 -4.65
CA GLY A 93 -12.71 -16.79 -5.89
C GLY A 93 -12.79 -15.26 -5.89
N GLY A 94 -12.19 -14.57 -4.92
CA GLY A 94 -12.16 -13.11 -4.89
C GLY A 94 -11.40 -12.50 -6.07
N SER A 95 -11.94 -11.41 -6.64
CA SER A 95 -11.37 -10.72 -7.79
C SER A 95 -10.23 -9.76 -7.40
N ASP A 96 -9.41 -9.38 -8.38
CA ASP A 96 -8.40 -8.32 -8.25
C ASP A 96 -9.00 -6.91 -8.47
N ASP A 97 -10.34 -6.78 -8.44
CA ASP A 97 -11.03 -5.49 -8.54
C ASP A 97 -10.67 -4.62 -7.31
N PRO A 98 -10.36 -3.32 -7.49
CA PRO A 98 -10.12 -2.40 -6.37
C PRO A 98 -11.17 -2.45 -5.25
N ALA A 99 -12.43 -2.75 -5.55
CA ALA A 99 -13.52 -2.90 -4.60
C ALA A 99 -13.33 -4.09 -3.63
N ASN A 100 -12.58 -5.11 -4.06
CA ASN A 100 -12.21 -6.28 -3.25
C ASN A 100 -10.82 -6.15 -2.59
N LEU A 101 -10.09 -5.05 -2.82
CA LEU A 101 -8.73 -4.89 -2.32
C LEU A 101 -8.65 -3.84 -1.22
N VAL A 102 -7.89 -4.11 -0.16
CA VAL A 102 -7.70 -3.21 0.99
C VAL A 102 -6.25 -3.20 1.48
N SER A 103 -5.74 -2.05 1.88
CA SER A 103 -4.37 -1.91 2.40
C SER A 103 -4.26 -2.33 3.86
N LEU A 104 -3.29 -3.20 4.17
CA LEU A 104 -3.00 -3.68 5.53
C LEU A 104 -1.50 -3.62 5.85
N CYS A 105 -1.18 -3.52 7.14
CA CYS A 105 0.16 -3.78 7.63
C CYS A 105 0.44 -5.30 7.66
N ALA A 106 1.71 -5.70 7.62
CA ALA A 106 2.07 -7.12 7.64
C ALA A 106 1.51 -7.87 8.85
N ALA A 107 1.46 -7.23 10.03
CA ALA A 107 0.91 -7.84 11.24
C ALA A 107 -0.59 -8.14 11.12
N HIS A 108 -1.41 -7.15 10.74
CA HIS A 108 -2.85 -7.38 10.57
C HIS A 108 -3.18 -8.24 9.37
N HIS A 109 -2.39 -8.20 8.30
CA HIS A 109 -2.58 -9.08 7.16
C HIS A 109 -2.33 -10.54 7.55
N LEU A 110 -1.10 -10.85 8.00
CA LEU A 110 -0.65 -12.24 8.20
C LEU A 110 -1.08 -12.84 9.54
N HIS A 111 -1.19 -12.02 10.59
CA HIS A 111 -1.51 -12.50 11.93
C HIS A 111 -2.89 -12.09 12.41
N GLY A 112 -3.50 -11.06 11.83
CA GLY A 112 -4.90 -10.71 12.07
C GLY A 112 -5.81 -11.56 11.20
N VAL A 113 -5.84 -11.24 9.90
CA VAL A 113 -6.82 -11.79 8.96
C VAL A 113 -6.54 -13.26 8.63
N HIS A 114 -5.33 -13.60 8.17
CA HIS A 114 -5.02 -14.99 7.78
C HIS A 114 -5.05 -16.00 8.94
N LYS A 115 -4.89 -15.55 10.18
CA LYS A 115 -5.00 -16.40 11.38
C LYS A 115 -6.40 -16.37 12.04
N GLY A 116 -7.35 -15.62 11.49
CA GLY A 116 -8.74 -15.59 11.98
C GLY A 116 -8.99 -14.74 13.22
N TRP A 117 -8.08 -13.83 13.58
CA TRP A 117 -8.28 -12.87 14.69
C TRP A 117 -8.98 -11.58 14.24
N ILE A 118 -9.01 -11.34 12.93
CA ILE A 118 -9.66 -10.19 12.32
C ILE A 118 -10.43 -10.71 11.11
N ARG A 119 -11.65 -10.21 10.92
CA ARG A 119 -12.40 -10.44 9.69
C ARG A 119 -12.81 -9.10 9.11
N VAL A 120 -12.69 -9.00 7.80
CA VAL A 120 -13.16 -7.87 7.02
C VAL A 120 -14.22 -8.35 6.03
N ARG A 121 -15.30 -7.57 5.90
CA ARG A 121 -16.39 -7.81 4.94
C ARG A 121 -16.77 -6.50 4.25
N GLY A 122 -17.52 -6.61 3.16
CA GLY A 122 -18.09 -5.47 2.45
C GLY A 122 -17.26 -5.03 1.25
N VAL A 123 -17.34 -3.74 0.90
CA VAL A 123 -16.81 -3.18 -0.34
C VAL A 123 -15.85 -2.02 -0.04
N ALA A 124 -14.60 -2.16 -0.48
CA ALA A 124 -13.59 -1.14 -0.30
C ALA A 124 -13.86 0.10 -1.19
N PRO A 125 -13.43 1.30 -0.78
CA PRO A 125 -12.77 1.59 0.50
C PRO A 125 -13.74 1.97 1.64
N HIS A 126 -15.02 2.25 1.35
CA HIS A 126 -15.89 2.97 2.28
C HIS A 126 -16.89 2.09 3.04
N ALA A 127 -17.26 0.92 2.51
CA ALA A 127 -18.27 0.05 3.11
C ALA A 127 -17.61 -1.21 3.68
N LEU A 128 -16.53 -1.04 4.44
CA LEU A 128 -15.80 -2.13 5.09
C LEU A 128 -16.27 -2.31 6.54
N GLU A 129 -16.63 -3.53 6.89
CA GLU A 129 -16.99 -3.93 8.25
C GLU A 129 -15.86 -4.77 8.84
N TRP A 130 -15.41 -4.40 10.04
CA TRP A 130 -14.31 -5.06 10.74
C TRP A 130 -14.80 -5.74 12.01
N GLU A 131 -14.59 -7.06 12.08
CA GLU A 131 -14.75 -7.85 13.31
C GLU A 131 -13.34 -8.04 13.92
N LEU A 132 -13.15 -7.70 15.19
CA LEU A 132 -11.88 -7.82 15.92
C LEU A 132 -12.06 -8.76 17.13
N GLY A 133 -11.14 -9.71 17.33
CA GLY A 133 -11.16 -10.63 18.47
C GLY A 133 -10.97 -12.09 18.06
N GLU A 134 -11.17 -13.05 18.96
CA GLU A 134 -11.14 -14.46 18.59
C GLU A 134 -12.38 -14.82 17.77
N ILE A 135 -12.27 -14.69 16.44
CA ILE A 135 -13.36 -15.04 15.55
C ILE A 135 -13.28 -16.54 15.33
N ARG A 136 -14.15 -17.28 16.03
CA ARG A 136 -14.34 -18.71 15.74
C ARG A 136 -14.57 -18.86 14.24
N SER A 137 -13.64 -19.53 13.56
CA SER A 137 -13.78 -19.93 12.18
C SER A 137 -15.01 -20.82 12.07
N THR A 138 -16.11 -20.30 11.51
CA THR A 138 -17.24 -21.10 11.05
C THR A 138 -17.01 -21.56 9.61
N ALA A 139 -15.81 -22.07 9.31
CA ALA A 139 -15.50 -22.66 8.02
C ALA A 139 -15.19 -24.16 8.19
N ALA A 140 -16.23 -24.94 8.50
CA ALA A 140 -16.52 -26.28 7.98
C ALA A 140 -17.65 -26.96 8.80
N ALA A 141 -18.89 -26.55 8.56
CA ALA A 141 -20.05 -27.40 8.82
C ALA A 141 -21.02 -27.21 7.65
N GLU A 142 -20.62 -27.71 6.48
CA GLU A 142 -21.61 -28.12 5.48
C GLU A 142 -22.53 -29.15 6.16
N PRO A 143 -23.86 -28.97 6.17
CA PRO A 143 -24.74 -30.05 6.53
C PRO A 143 -24.57 -31.11 5.44
N ARG A 144 -23.95 -32.25 5.78
CA ARG A 144 -23.96 -33.43 4.92
C ARG A 144 -25.41 -33.69 4.55
N GLY A 145 -25.72 -33.47 3.28
CA GLY A 145 -27.03 -33.74 2.73
C GLY A 145 -27.44 -35.16 3.11
N ARG A 146 -28.49 -35.26 3.92
CA ARG A 146 -29.20 -36.50 4.15
C ARG A 146 -29.73 -36.94 2.80
N ARG A 147 -29.18 -38.02 2.24
CA ARG A 147 -29.78 -38.71 1.09
C ARG A 147 -31.28 -38.92 1.39
N PRO A 148 -32.22 -38.45 0.55
CA PRO A 148 -33.60 -38.86 0.71
C PRO A 148 -33.67 -40.37 0.52
N ALA A 149 -34.37 -41.05 1.44
CA ALA A 149 -34.66 -42.46 1.32
C ALA A 149 -35.50 -42.68 0.06
N ALA A 150 -35.10 -43.63 -0.78
CA ALA A 150 -35.90 -44.06 -1.92
C ALA A 150 -37.26 -44.58 -1.43
N PRO A 151 -38.37 -44.22 -2.08
CA PRO A 151 -39.67 -44.82 -1.76
C PRO A 151 -39.63 -46.31 -2.09
N ARG A 152 -40.15 -47.13 -1.17
CA ARG A 152 -40.40 -48.55 -1.42
C ARG A 152 -41.45 -48.66 -2.51
N ALA A 153 -41.14 -49.39 -3.59
CA ALA A 153 -42.13 -49.82 -4.56
C ALA A 153 -43.16 -50.69 -3.84
N SER A 154 -44.44 -50.33 -3.93
CA SER A 154 -45.53 -51.23 -3.57
C SER A 154 -45.74 -52.22 -4.72
N GLU A 155 -45.85 -53.48 -4.36
CA GLU A 155 -46.31 -54.57 -5.22
C GLU A 155 -47.73 -54.28 -5.74
N ALA A 156 -47.92 -54.49 -7.04
CA ALA A 156 -49.18 -54.87 -7.69
C ALA A 156 -48.86 -55.60 -9.00
#